data_AF-A0A3A9A5E5-F1
#
_entry.id   AF-A0A3A9A5E5-F1
#
_cell.length_a   1.000
_cell.length_b   1.000
_cell.length_c   1.000
_cell.angle_alpha   90.00
_cell.angle_beta   90.00
_cell.angle_gamma   90.00
#
_symmetry.space_group_name_H-M   'P 1'
#
loop_
_entity.id
_entity.type
_entity.pdbx_description
1 polymer ?
#
loop_
_entity_poly.entity_id
_entity_poly.type
_entity_poly.pdbx_seq_one_letter_code
_entity_poly.pdbx_strand_id
1 'polypeptide(L)'
;MRILLSPGKAWATKLDKKHFLIQYLKEKYKVIVVFCGLILCNFFLYFLYDVRMEPVLYTTFLLILFTLPFAFWDMRRIYRKCERLQNIGQKEYPVMPDLWAADTLLEQNYQRVIKGALQAWQDERTRWREINAERDDYYTLWTHQIKTPIYSMDLMLQTGDTTPSKWKAELLQVSRYADMALKYLQLENQYSDLCLEQVKLMSVAH
;
A
#
# COMPACT_ATOMS: atom_id res chain seq x y z
N MET A 1 -9.60 -11.48 6.15
CA MET A 1 -9.54 -11.41 4.68
C MET A 1 -8.07 -11.50 4.24
N ARG A 2 -7.60 -12.71 3.94
CA ARG A 2 -6.20 -13.04 3.65
C ARG A 2 -6.03 -12.92 2.14
N ILE A 3 -5.53 -11.78 1.66
CA ILE A 3 -5.16 -11.67 0.25
C ILE A 3 -3.95 -12.59 0.06
N LEU A 4 -4.22 -13.77 -0.47
CA LEU A 4 -3.27 -14.68 -1.08
C LEU A 4 -2.56 -13.90 -2.20
N LEU A 5 -1.48 -13.21 -1.85
CA LEU A 5 -0.42 -12.91 -2.80
C LEU A 5 0.08 -14.26 -3.30
N SER A 6 -0.45 -14.64 -4.46
CA SER A 6 -0.04 -15.75 -5.29
C SER A 6 1.49 -15.99 -5.18
N PRO A 7 1.94 -17.19 -4.77
CA PRO A 7 3.36 -17.53 -4.73
C PRO A 7 3.96 -17.75 -6.14
N GLY A 8 3.27 -17.32 -7.20
CA GLY A 8 3.62 -17.58 -8.60
C GLY A 8 4.54 -16.55 -9.25
N LYS A 9 5.07 -15.56 -8.51
CA LYS A 9 6.02 -14.57 -9.06
C LYS A 9 7.35 -14.53 -8.29
N ALA A 10 7.81 -15.70 -7.86
CA ALA A 10 9.22 -15.96 -7.56
C ALA A 10 10.07 -16.09 -8.84
N TRP A 11 9.75 -15.35 -9.91
CA TRP A 11 10.66 -15.16 -11.03
C TRP A 11 11.68 -14.13 -10.58
N ALA A 12 12.69 -14.64 -9.88
CA ALA A 12 13.97 -14.00 -9.66
C ALA A 12 14.35 -13.25 -10.93
N THR A 13 14.13 -11.95 -10.89
CA THR A 13 14.53 -11.00 -11.91
C THR A 13 16.03 -10.83 -11.79
N LYS A 14 16.76 -11.85 -12.24
CA LYS A 14 18.08 -11.63 -12.81
C LYS A 14 17.82 -10.91 -14.12
N LEU A 15 17.61 -9.59 -14.01
CA LEU A 15 17.26 -8.68 -15.09
C LEU A 15 18.51 -8.57 -15.97
N ASP A 16 18.65 -9.54 -16.87
CA ASP A 16 19.75 -9.64 -17.82
C ASP A 16 19.77 -8.35 -18.64
N LYS A 17 20.92 -7.66 -18.66
CA LYS A 17 21.09 -6.31 -19.23
C LYS A 17 20.49 -6.18 -20.64
N LYS A 18 20.45 -7.28 -21.39
CA LYS A 18 19.89 -7.41 -22.73
C LYS A 18 18.37 -7.21 -22.81
N HIS A 19 17.60 -7.71 -21.84
CA HIS A 19 16.14 -7.55 -21.86
C HIS A 19 15.73 -6.11 -21.57
N PHE A 20 16.47 -5.43 -20.69
CA PHE A 20 16.28 -4.00 -20.41
C PHE A 20 16.61 -3.14 -21.64
N LEU A 21 17.70 -3.47 -22.36
CA LEU A 21 18.09 -2.82 -23.61
C LEU A 21 16.98 -2.89 -24.66
N ILE A 22 16.37 -4.06 -24.84
CA ILE A 22 15.30 -4.30 -25.81
C ILE A 22 14.02 -3.55 -25.43
N GLN A 23 13.66 -3.55 -24.15
CA GLN A 23 12.46 -2.84 -23.67
C GLN A 23 12.63 -1.32 -23.76
N TYR A 24 13.83 -0.81 -23.49
CA TYR A 24 14.21 0.59 -23.67
C TYR A 24 14.16 1.02 -25.14
N LEU A 25 14.73 0.21 -26.05
CA LEU A 25 14.64 0.46 -27.50
C LEU A 25 13.19 0.53 -27.97
N LYS A 26 12.34 -0.33 -27.41
CA LYS A 26 10.90 -0.40 -27.73
C LYS A 26 10.13 0.81 -27.20
N GLU A 27 10.53 1.37 -26.07
CA GLU A 27 9.85 2.53 -25.47
C GLU A 27 10.23 3.86 -26.17
N LYS A 28 11.46 3.95 -26.68
CA LYS A 28 11.97 5.14 -27.39
C LYS A 28 12.07 4.95 -28.91
N TYR A 29 11.40 3.94 -29.47
CA TYR A 29 11.46 3.61 -30.91
C TYR A 29 11.16 4.81 -31.81
N LYS A 30 10.28 5.73 -31.39
CA LYS A 30 9.97 6.96 -32.13
C LYS A 30 11.18 7.87 -32.32
N VAL A 31 12.03 8.02 -31.28
CA VAL A 31 13.25 8.83 -31.35
C VAL A 31 14.28 8.19 -32.28
N ILE A 32 14.40 6.86 -32.22
CA ILE A 32 15.29 6.09 -33.09
C ILE A 32 14.84 6.17 -34.55
N VAL A 33 13.53 6.03 -34.81
CA VAL A 33 12.95 6.16 -36.15
C VAL A 33 13.18 7.55 -36.73
N VAL A 34 13.00 8.62 -35.93
CA VAL A 34 13.29 9.99 -36.37
C VAL A 34 14.78 10.18 -36.68
N PHE A 35 15.67 9.62 -35.87
CA PHE A 35 17.11 9.70 -36.09
C PHE A 35 17.57 8.92 -37.32
N CYS A 36 17.07 7.70 -37.52
CA CYS A 36 17.28 6.93 -38.75
C CYS A 36 16.74 7.67 -39.98
N GLY A 37 15.57 8.31 -39.86
CA GLY A 37 15.00 9.14 -40.91
C GLY A 37 15.89 10.33 -41.28
N LEU A 38 16.51 11.00 -40.31
CA LEU A 38 17.47 12.08 -40.54
C LEU A 38 18.74 11.61 -41.26
N ILE A 39 19.30 10.46 -40.86
CA ILE A 39 20.47 9.87 -41.53
C ILE A 39 20.11 9.47 -42.97
N LEU A 40 18.95 8.86 -43.18
CA LEU A 40 18.51 8.40 -44.50
C LEU A 40 18.17 9.59 -45.41
N CYS A 41 17.56 10.64 -44.87
CA CYS A 41 17.34 11.90 -45.59
C CYS A 41 18.67 12.59 -45.96
N ASN A 42 19.64 12.61 -45.04
CA ASN A 42 20.98 13.14 -45.33
C ASN A 42 21.65 12.33 -46.46
N PHE A 43 21.64 11.01 -46.37
CA PHE A 43 22.18 10.12 -47.38
C PHE A 43 21.49 10.30 -48.74
N PHE A 44 20.15 10.39 -48.75
CA PHE A 44 19.36 10.58 -49.98
C PHE A 44 19.61 11.95 -50.63
N LEU A 45 19.77 13.01 -49.82
CA LEU A 45 20.12 14.35 -50.31
C LEU A 45 21.45 14.32 -51.07
N TYR A 46 22.47 13.68 -50.51
CA TYR A 46 23.80 13.59 -51.14
C TYR A 46 23.82 12.65 -52.34
N PHE A 47 23.06 11.55 -52.31
CA PHE A 47 22.88 10.67 -53.46
C PHE A 47 22.24 11.38 -54.65
N LEU A 48 21.22 12.22 -54.40
CA LEU A 48 20.53 12.99 -55.45
C LEU A 48 21.40 14.11 -56.02
N TYR A 49 22.35 14.63 -55.23
CA TYR A 49 23.24 15.71 -55.64
C TYR A 49 24.47 15.24 -56.45
N ASP A 50 24.70 13.92 -56.57
CA ASP A 50 25.86 13.30 -57.24
C ASP A 50 27.22 13.88 -56.78
N VAL A 51 27.29 14.21 -55.50
CA VAL A 51 28.49 14.78 -54.86
C VAL A 51 29.35 13.67 -54.30
N ARG A 52 30.67 13.87 -54.34
CA ARG A 52 31.69 13.00 -53.73
C ARG A 52 31.26 12.59 -52.32
N MET A 53 31.34 11.31 -51.98
CA MET A 53 30.79 10.75 -50.72
C MET A 53 31.54 11.14 -49.44
N GLU A 54 32.65 11.87 -49.56
CA GLU A 54 33.50 12.30 -48.44
C GLU A 54 32.75 13.15 -47.37
N PRO A 55 31.89 14.14 -47.72
CA PRO A 55 31.17 14.98 -46.75
C PRO A 55 30.13 14.22 -45.91
N VAL A 56 29.57 13.13 -46.44
CA VAL A 56 28.53 12.32 -45.77
C VAL A 56 29.08 11.68 -44.49
N LEU A 57 30.34 11.25 -44.51
CA LEU A 57 31.01 10.71 -43.33
C LEU A 57 31.14 11.76 -42.22
N TYR A 58 31.45 13.02 -42.57
CA TYR A 58 31.59 14.10 -41.59
C TYR A 58 30.25 14.52 -40.99
N THR A 59 29.19 14.63 -41.78
CA THR A 59 27.84 14.99 -41.28
C THR A 59 27.27 13.90 -40.39
N THR A 60 27.44 12.64 -40.78
CA THR A 60 26.99 11.49 -39.98
C THR A 60 27.80 11.37 -38.68
N PHE A 61 29.11 11.62 -38.74
CA PHE A 61 29.96 11.63 -37.55
C PHE A 61 29.54 12.72 -36.56
N LEU A 62 29.27 13.94 -37.02
CA LEU A 62 28.76 15.03 -36.17
C LEU A 62 27.38 14.69 -35.57
N LEU A 63 26.46 14.13 -36.36
CA LEU A 63 25.15 13.70 -35.86
C LEU A 63 25.26 12.66 -34.75
N ILE A 64 26.17 11.69 -34.90
CA ILE A 64 26.44 10.66 -33.92
C ILE A 64 27.10 11.26 -32.66
N LEU A 65 28.07 12.17 -32.84
CA LEU A 65 28.80 12.81 -31.76
C LEU A 65 27.88 13.60 -30.81
N PHE A 66 26.86 14.26 -31.35
CA PHE A 66 25.91 15.02 -30.54
C PHE A 66 24.77 14.18 -29.95
N THR A 67 24.32 13.12 -30.64
CA THR A 67 23.17 12.33 -30.17
C THR A 67 23.53 11.18 -29.24
N LEU A 68 24.68 10.53 -29.43
CA LEU A 68 25.12 9.43 -28.56
C LEU A 68 25.27 9.84 -27.09
N PRO A 69 25.90 10.98 -26.73
CA PRO A 69 26.06 11.36 -25.33
C PRO A 69 24.71 11.64 -24.65
N PHE A 70 23.77 12.26 -25.38
CA PHE A 70 22.43 12.54 -24.89
C PHE A 70 21.64 11.24 -24.64
N ALA A 71 21.67 10.31 -25.59
CA ALA A 71 21.03 9.00 -25.46
C ALA A 71 21.65 8.18 -24.31
N PHE A 72 22.98 8.21 -24.18
CA PHE A 72 23.70 7.49 -23.13
C PHE A 72 23.45 8.08 -21.73
N TRP A 73 23.27 9.40 -21.64
CA TRP A 73 22.91 10.07 -20.39
C TRP A 73 21.47 9.75 -19.95
N ASP A 74 20.50 9.80 -20.86
CA ASP A 74 19.10 9.43 -20.58
C ASP A 74 18.99 7.95 -20.18
N MET A 75 19.74 7.09 -20.88
CA MET A 75 19.81 5.66 -20.58
C MET A 75 20.41 5.38 -19.19
N ARG A 76 21.51 6.06 -18.83
CA ARG A 76 22.09 5.95 -17.48
C ARG A 76 21.12 6.45 -16.40
N ARG A 77 20.36 7.51 -16.68
CA ARG A 77 19.35 8.06 -15.76
C ARG A 77 18.24 7.04 -15.52
N ILE A 78 17.72 6.42 -16.57
CA ILE A 78 16.62 5.46 -16.51
C ILE A 78 17.06 4.13 -15.89
N TYR A 79 18.27 3.64 -16.20
CA TYR A 79 18.82 2.44 -15.58
C TYR A 79 18.99 2.59 -14.06
N ARG A 80 19.54 3.72 -13.61
CA ARG A 80 19.68 4.02 -12.17
C ARG A 80 18.33 4.20 -11.47
N LYS A 81 17.26 4.59 -12.19
CA LYS A 81 15.90 4.68 -11.63
C LYS A 81 15.31 3.28 -11.42
N CYS A 82 15.44 2.40 -12.41
CA CYS A 82 14.93 1.02 -12.32
C CYS A 82 15.67 0.18 -11.29
N GLU A 83 17.00 0.26 -11.22
CA GLU A 83 17.80 -0.46 -10.22
C GLU A 83 17.44 -0.03 -8.78
N ARG A 84 17.17 1.27 -8.58
CA ARG A 84 16.75 1.79 -7.28
C ARG A 84 15.31 1.40 -6.91
N LEU A 85 14.39 1.32 -7.86
CA LEU A 85 13.03 0.79 -7.63
C LEU A 85 13.08 -0.69 -7.21
N GLN A 86 13.93 -1.49 -7.85
CA GLN A 86 14.07 -2.92 -7.57
C GLN A 86 14.65 -3.17 -6.16
N ASN A 87 15.56 -2.30 -5.71
CA ASN A 87 16.12 -2.35 -4.35
C ASN A 87 15.11 -1.94 -3.26
N ILE A 88 14.10 -1.12 -3.57
CA ILE A 88 13.03 -0.76 -2.63
C ILE A 88 12.01 -1.91 -2.53
N GLY A 89 11.70 -2.58 -3.65
CA GLY A 89 10.77 -3.73 -3.68
C GLY A 89 11.24 -4.97 -2.91
N GLN A 90 12.50 -5.04 -2.49
CA GLN A 90 13.03 -6.12 -1.65
C GLN A 90 12.97 -5.82 -0.14
N LYS A 91 12.69 -4.59 0.28
CA LYS A 91 12.56 -4.27 1.71
C LYS A 91 11.12 -4.50 2.17
N GLU A 92 10.98 -5.47 3.06
CA GLU A 92 9.71 -6.01 3.59
C GLU A 92 8.90 -5.03 4.46
N TYR A 93 9.38 -3.79 4.62
CA TYR A 93 8.72 -2.75 5.40
C TYR A 93 8.23 -1.61 4.51
N PRO A 94 7.00 -1.10 4.73
CA PRO A 94 6.45 0.07 4.05
C PRO A 94 7.09 1.33 4.66
N VAL A 95 8.41 1.43 4.60
CA VAL A 95 9.10 2.69 4.83
C VAL A 95 8.81 3.51 3.60
N MET A 96 8.13 4.66 3.77
CA MET A 96 7.98 5.65 2.71
C MET A 96 9.34 5.79 2.04
N PRO A 97 9.52 5.28 0.82
CA PRO A 97 10.74 5.56 0.10
C PRO A 97 10.65 7.06 -0.11
N ASP A 98 11.67 7.79 0.34
CA ASP A 98 11.80 9.19 0.02
C ASP A 98 11.92 9.26 -1.51
N LEU A 99 10.75 9.34 -2.15
CA LEU A 99 10.55 9.22 -3.58
C LEU A 99 11.15 10.48 -4.16
N TRP A 100 12.41 10.36 -4.56
CA TRP A 100 13.24 11.46 -5.05
C TRP A 100 12.53 12.25 -6.15
N ALA A 101 12.92 13.52 -6.30
CA ALA A 101 12.33 14.49 -7.21
C ALA A 101 12.01 13.88 -8.59
N ALA A 102 10.71 13.74 -8.86
CA ALA A 102 10.23 13.28 -10.15
C ALA A 102 10.57 14.31 -11.23
N ASP A 103 11.25 13.84 -12.27
CA ASP A 103 11.80 14.68 -13.34
C ASP A 103 10.74 15.05 -14.38
N THR A 104 9.65 14.27 -14.42
CA THR A 104 8.56 14.42 -15.40
C THR A 104 7.24 14.65 -14.66
N LEU A 105 6.36 15.49 -15.21
CA LEU A 105 5.02 15.77 -14.67
C LEU A 105 4.22 14.48 -14.39
N LEU A 106 4.36 13.48 -15.26
CA LEU A 106 3.73 12.17 -15.12
C LEU A 106 4.26 11.40 -13.89
N GLU A 107 5.58 11.40 -13.67
CA GLU A 107 6.21 10.78 -12.49
C GLU A 107 5.76 11.46 -11.20
N GLN A 108 5.60 12.79 -11.20
CA GLN A 108 5.10 13.54 -10.04
C GLN A 108 3.65 13.17 -9.69
N ASN A 109 2.80 12.99 -10.71
CA ASN A 109 1.42 12.56 -10.52
C ASN A 109 1.35 11.13 -9.95
N TYR A 110 2.17 10.20 -10.46
CA TYR A 110 2.25 8.86 -9.88
C TYR A 110 2.74 8.89 -8.43
N GLN A 111 3.77 9.67 -8.12
CA GLN A 111 4.23 9.84 -6.74
C GLN A 111 3.14 10.39 -5.82
N ARG A 112 2.34 11.36 -6.29
CA ARG A 112 1.23 11.91 -5.51
C ARG A 112 0.18 10.85 -5.19
N VAL A 113 -0.24 10.08 -6.18
CA VAL A 113 -1.25 9.02 -6.00
C VAL A 113 -0.73 7.92 -5.07
N ILE A 114 0.52 7.49 -5.25
CA ILE A 114 1.15 6.47 -4.40
C ILE A 114 1.28 6.96 -2.96
N LYS A 115 1.71 8.22 -2.75
CA LYS A 115 1.78 8.82 -1.41
C LYS A 115 0.41 8.87 -0.74
N GLY A 116 -0.63 9.31 -1.46
CA GLY A 116 -1.99 9.34 -0.96
C GLY A 116 -2.52 7.96 -0.59
N ALA A 117 -2.29 6.95 -1.44
CA ALA A 117 -2.69 5.57 -1.16
C ALA A 117 -1.96 5.00 0.06
N LEU A 118 -0.67 5.31 0.22
CA LEU A 118 0.12 4.85 1.36
C LEU A 118 -0.31 5.52 2.67
N GLN A 119 -0.63 6.82 2.64
CA GLN A 119 -1.18 7.54 3.79
C GLN A 119 -2.52 6.93 4.22
N ALA A 120 -3.45 6.76 3.28
CA ALA A 120 -4.74 6.13 3.57
C ALA A 120 -4.57 4.73 4.17
N TRP A 121 -3.62 3.93 3.68
CA TRP A 121 -3.32 2.62 4.25
C TRP A 121 -2.72 2.68 5.66
N GLN A 122 -1.84 3.66 5.94
CA GLN A 122 -1.28 3.88 7.27
C GLN A 122 -2.34 4.34 8.27
N ASP A 123 -3.23 5.24 7.85
CA ASP A 123 -4.33 5.73 8.67
C ASP A 123 -5.29 4.59 9.03
N GLU A 124 -5.68 3.77 8.04
CA GLU A 124 -6.53 2.60 8.26
C GLU A 124 -5.87 1.62 9.22
N ARG A 125 -4.57 1.34 9.05
CA ARG A 125 -3.83 0.46 9.96
C ARG A 125 -3.77 1.01 11.38
N THR A 126 -3.67 2.32 11.53
CA THR A 126 -3.66 2.98 12.85
C THR A 126 -5.03 2.87 13.50
N ARG A 127 -6.10 3.14 12.76
CA ARG A 127 -7.48 2.92 13.24
C ARG A 127 -7.73 1.48 13.68
N TRP A 128 -7.32 0.50 12.90
CA TRP A 128 -7.43 -0.92 13.29
C TRP A 128 -6.66 -1.25 14.56
N ARG A 129 -5.48 -0.63 14.78
CA ARG A 129 -4.72 -0.83 16.01
C ARG A 129 -5.43 -0.22 17.21
N GLU A 130 -5.98 0.98 17.06
CA GLU A 130 -6.75 1.66 18.10
C GLU A 130 -7.99 0.85 18.49
N ILE A 131 -8.78 0.39 17.51
CA ILE A 131 -9.96 -0.46 17.75
C ILE A 131 -9.58 -1.77 18.46
N ASN A 132 -8.50 -2.43 18.03
CA ASN A 132 -8.04 -3.66 18.67
C ASN A 132 -7.54 -3.39 20.11
N ALA A 133 -6.84 -2.29 20.34
CA ALA A 133 -6.37 -1.92 21.68
C ALA A 133 -7.55 -1.62 22.62
N GLU A 134 -8.55 -0.87 22.15
CA GLU A 134 -9.77 -0.59 22.90
C GLU A 134 -10.53 -1.87 23.25
N ARG A 135 -10.61 -2.83 22.32
CA ARG A 135 -11.20 -4.15 22.56
C ARG A 135 -10.44 -4.92 23.65
N ASP A 136 -9.12 -4.95 23.57
CA ASP A 136 -8.28 -5.69 24.52
C ASP A 136 -8.38 -5.06 25.93
N ASP A 137 -8.44 -3.73 26.02
CA ASP A 137 -8.67 -3.01 27.27
C ASP A 137 -10.05 -3.32 27.87
N TYR A 138 -11.09 -3.37 27.03
CA TYR A 138 -12.44 -3.74 27.45
C TYR A 138 -12.51 -5.16 28.01
N TYR A 139 -11.91 -6.15 27.34
CA TYR A 139 -11.87 -7.53 27.85
C TYR A 139 -11.05 -7.67 29.12
N THR A 140 -9.98 -6.90 29.26
CA THR A 140 -9.19 -6.84 30.48
C THR A 140 -10.04 -6.33 31.64
N LEU A 141 -10.74 -5.20 31.46
CA LEU A 141 -11.63 -4.63 32.47
C LEU A 141 -12.77 -5.59 32.83
N TRP A 142 -13.42 -6.18 31.83
CA TRP A 142 -14.50 -7.16 32.04
C TRP A 142 -14.01 -8.37 32.86
N THR A 143 -12.83 -8.91 32.55
CA THR A 143 -12.22 -10.02 33.29
C THR A 143 -11.93 -9.66 34.74
N HIS A 144 -11.56 -8.41 35.01
CA HIS A 144 -11.42 -7.93 36.39
C HIS A 144 -12.78 -7.82 37.09
N GLN A 145 -13.80 -7.29 36.43
CA GLN A 145 -15.12 -7.08 37.01
C GLN A 145 -15.85 -8.39 37.33
N ILE A 146 -15.77 -9.41 36.46
CA ILE A 146 -16.44 -10.69 36.69
C ILE A 146 -15.83 -11.49 37.85
N LYS A 147 -14.55 -11.27 38.17
CA LYS A 147 -13.87 -11.93 39.30
C LYS A 147 -14.40 -11.46 40.65
N THR A 148 -14.79 -10.19 40.78
CA THR A 148 -15.26 -9.61 42.05
C THR A 148 -16.47 -10.34 42.66
N PRO A 149 -17.60 -10.56 41.95
CA PRO A 149 -18.72 -11.31 42.50
C PRO A 149 -18.36 -12.78 42.73
N ILE A 150 -17.48 -13.37 41.92
CA ILE A 150 -16.99 -14.75 42.12
C ILE A 150 -16.23 -14.86 43.46
N TYR A 151 -15.36 -13.90 43.78
CA TYR A 151 -14.68 -13.85 45.09
C TYR A 151 -15.66 -13.58 46.24
N SER A 152 -16.68 -12.74 46.03
CA SER A 152 -17.76 -12.53 47.01
C SER A 152 -18.46 -13.84 47.34
N MET A 153 -18.82 -14.63 46.32
CA MET A 153 -19.43 -15.95 46.47
C MET A 153 -18.51 -16.96 47.17
N ASP A 154 -17.21 -16.96 46.83
CA ASP A 154 -16.21 -17.81 47.50
C ASP A 154 -16.07 -17.44 48.99
N LEU A 155 -16.07 -16.15 49.32
CA LEU A 155 -16.05 -15.67 50.70
C LEU A 155 -17.33 -16.07 51.46
N MET A 156 -18.50 -16.04 50.81
CA MET A 156 -19.76 -16.53 51.39
C MET A 156 -19.71 -18.03 51.68
N LEU A 157 -19.07 -18.84 50.83
CA LEU A 157 -18.81 -20.26 51.12
C LEU A 157 -17.92 -20.43 52.35
N GLN A 158 -16.82 -19.67 52.43
CA GLN A 158 -15.85 -19.78 53.52
C GLN A 158 -16.41 -19.34 54.88
N THR A 159 -17.27 -18.33 54.89
CA THR A 159 -17.89 -17.78 56.11
C THR A 159 -19.14 -18.53 56.55
N GLY A 160 -19.63 -19.47 55.74
CA GLY A 160 -20.87 -20.21 56.02
C GLY A 160 -22.15 -19.39 55.82
N ASP A 161 -22.07 -18.19 55.23
CA ASP A 161 -23.24 -17.37 54.89
C ASP A 161 -23.87 -17.86 53.58
N THR A 162 -24.64 -18.94 53.67
CA THR A 162 -25.37 -19.53 52.53
C THR A 162 -26.77 -18.93 52.37
N THR A 163 -26.95 -17.63 52.66
CA THR A 163 -28.24 -16.98 52.47
C THR A 163 -28.63 -17.02 50.98
N PRO A 164 -29.71 -17.71 50.58
CA PRO A 164 -30.02 -17.95 49.17
C PRO A 164 -30.24 -16.66 48.35
N SER A 165 -30.73 -15.59 48.98
CA SER A 165 -30.96 -14.31 48.32
C SER A 165 -29.65 -13.59 47.94
N LYS A 166 -28.63 -13.63 48.80
CA LYS A 166 -27.31 -13.03 48.53
C LYS A 166 -26.58 -13.76 47.41
N TRP A 167 -26.59 -15.09 47.46
CA TRP A 167 -26.06 -15.96 46.41
C TRP A 167 -26.71 -15.72 45.05
N LYS A 168 -28.05 -15.64 45.04
CA LYS A 168 -28.80 -15.36 43.81
C LYS A 168 -28.47 -13.97 43.25
N ALA A 169 -28.21 -12.97 44.09
CA ALA A 169 -27.84 -11.63 43.68
C ALA A 169 -26.45 -11.61 42.99
N GLU A 170 -25.45 -12.26 43.57
CA GLU A 170 -24.10 -12.36 42.99
C GLU A 170 -24.10 -13.16 41.67
N LEU A 171 -24.87 -14.25 41.61
CA LEU A 171 -25.01 -15.04 40.38
C LEU A 171 -25.67 -14.24 39.26
N LEU A 172 -26.63 -13.38 39.61
CA LEU A 172 -27.27 -12.47 38.68
C LEU A 172 -26.32 -11.36 38.20
N GLN A 173 -25.36 -10.92 39.03
CA GLN A 173 -24.29 -10.03 38.57
C GLN A 173 -23.37 -10.71 37.56
N VAL A 174 -22.94 -11.95 37.82
CA VAL A 174 -22.13 -12.73 36.87
C VAL A 174 -22.85 -12.88 35.53
N SER A 175 -24.14 -13.21 35.54
CA SER A 175 -24.95 -13.30 34.32
C SER A 175 -25.01 -11.96 33.57
N ARG A 176 -25.18 -10.83 34.28
CA ARG A 176 -25.17 -9.50 33.66
C ARG A 176 -23.83 -9.17 33.00
N TYR A 177 -22.71 -9.50 33.64
CA TYR A 177 -21.38 -9.30 33.04
C TYR A 177 -21.17 -10.20 31.81
N ALA A 178 -21.68 -11.44 31.82
CA ALA A 178 -21.64 -12.32 30.66
C ALA A 178 -22.50 -11.77 29.49
N ASP A 179 -23.70 -11.28 29.79
CA ASP A 179 -24.58 -10.65 28.79
C ASP A 179 -23.95 -9.40 28.18
N MET A 180 -23.24 -8.60 28.98
CA MET A 180 -22.53 -7.41 28.51
C MET A 180 -21.40 -7.77 27.54
N ALA A 181 -20.65 -8.84 27.82
CA ALA A 181 -19.60 -9.32 26.91
C ALA A 181 -20.18 -9.84 25.58
N LEU A 182 -21.30 -10.57 25.62
CA LEU A 182 -22.00 -11.05 24.43
C LEU A 182 -22.56 -9.90 23.59
N LYS A 183 -23.16 -8.88 24.21
CA LYS A 183 -23.64 -7.68 23.51
C LYS A 183 -22.52 -6.90 22.83
N TYR A 184 -21.36 -6.78 23.49
CA TYR A 184 -20.20 -6.13 22.90
C TYR A 184 -19.68 -6.90 21.66
N LEU A 185 -19.61 -8.23 21.73
CA LEU A 185 -19.28 -9.08 20.58
C LEU A 185 -20.30 -8.96 19.43
N GLN A 186 -21.58 -8.84 19.75
CA GLN A 186 -22.62 -8.62 18.74
C GLN A 186 -22.49 -7.26 18.06
N LEU A 187 -22.22 -6.20 18.83
CA LEU A 187 -21.96 -4.86 18.31
C LEU A 187 -20.74 -4.88 17.38
N GLU A 188 -19.62 -5.47 17.78
CA GLU A 188 -18.40 -5.60 16.94
C GLU A 188 -18.69 -6.26 15.59
N ASN A 189 -19.53 -7.29 15.56
CA ASN A 189 -19.93 -7.98 14.33
C ASN A 189 -20.99 -7.23 13.52
N GLN A 190 -21.82 -6.39 14.14
CA GLN A 190 -22.90 -5.64 13.48
C GLN A 190 -22.46 -4.28 12.92
N TYR A 191 -21.30 -3.75 13.31
CA TYR A 191 -20.78 -2.48 12.75
C TYR A 191 -20.63 -2.50 11.21
N SER A 192 -20.60 -3.67 10.56
CA SER A 192 -20.62 -3.77 9.10
C SER A 192 -22.00 -3.52 8.45
N ASP A 193 -23.10 -3.58 9.21
CA ASP A 193 -24.48 -3.63 8.69
C ASP A 193 -25.44 -2.63 9.35
N LEU A 194 -24.92 -1.67 10.15
CA LEU A 194 -25.73 -0.67 10.83
C LEU A 194 -26.26 0.39 9.83
N CYS A 195 -27.49 0.21 9.38
CA CYS A 195 -28.29 1.26 8.75
C CYS A 195 -28.85 2.21 9.83
N LEU A 196 -28.24 3.38 9.99
CA LEU A 196 -28.76 4.44 10.85
C LEU A 196 -29.90 5.17 10.12
N GLU A 197 -31.15 4.94 10.54
CA GLU A 197 -32.32 5.65 10.03
C GLU A 197 -32.81 6.70 11.04
N GLN A 198 -33.11 7.91 10.58
CA GLN A 198 -33.66 8.96 11.45
C GLN A 198 -35.12 8.66 11.79
N VAL A 199 -35.36 8.19 13.01
CA VAL A 199 -36.72 7.99 13.52
C VAL A 199 -37.16 9.21 14.33
N LYS A 200 -38.31 9.77 13.97
CA LYS A 200 -38.97 10.85 14.70
C LYS A 200 -39.53 10.30 16.00
N LEU A 201 -38.94 10.67 17.14
CA LEU A 201 -39.40 10.26 18.46
C LEU A 201 -40.79 10.88 18.73
N MET A 202 -41.81 10.05 18.86
CA MET A 202 -43.10 10.47 19.41
C MET A 202 -43.03 10.40 20.94
N SER A 203 -43.45 11.47 21.62
CA SER A 203 -43.50 11.51 23.08
C SER A 203 -44.60 10.56 23.57
N VAL A 204 -44.21 9.40 24.09
CA VAL A 204 -45.13 8.55 24.84
C VAL A 204 -45.04 8.99 26.31
N ALA A 205 -45.83 10.02 26.63
CA ALA A 205 -46.18 10.36 28.00
C ALA A 205 -47.71 10.24 28.11
N HIS A 206 -48.15 9.15 28.74
CA HIS A 206 -49.44 9.08 29.43
C HIS A 206 -49.25 8.30 30.72
#